data_AF-A0AAU1KKC2-F1
#
_entry.id   AF-A0AAU1KKC2-F1
#
_cell.length_a   1.000
_cell.length_b   1.000
_cell.length_c   1.000
_cell.angle_alpha   90.00
_cell.angle_beta   90.00
_cell.angle_gamma   90.00
#
_symmetry.space_group_name_H-M   'P 1'
#
loop_
_entity.id
_entity.type
_entity.pdbx_description
1 polymer ?
#
loop_
_entity_poly.entity_id
_entity_poly.type
_entity_poly.pdbx_seq_one_letter_code
_entity_poly.pdbx_strand_id
1 'polypeptide(L)'
;MSADDARVLRVVGEHLGGCARADLAERVRIGKVAVKENRRAERKRALTKVSSSRWAGAITRASEDQYQLSLRCLFDERASLRRATARIRQRLAVPCGHRAGGVRGYLNQAERAQRQRRLQVLTARLVDVETRIEAGRPAIVVGGRRFVKVRHHLTAAGLIESGWRERWEAARLFLTADGESGAPYGNYTISVGPVEGTVTIVLPEPLRHLANAPRDRYRLTCTVTFNHRREEWLDRVTAHQAVRYDITHDPERGR
;
A
#
# COMPACT_ATOMS: atom_id res chain seq x y z
N MET A 1 1.58 -22.23 -14.33
CA MET A 1 0.20 -21.87 -13.92
C MET A 1 -0.68 -21.92 -15.16
N SER A 2 -1.89 -22.46 -15.07
CA SER A 2 -2.80 -22.51 -16.22
C SER A 2 -3.37 -21.12 -16.54
N ALA A 3 -3.92 -20.96 -17.75
CA ALA A 3 -4.59 -19.71 -18.13
C ALA A 3 -5.83 -19.44 -17.26
N ASP A 4 -6.56 -20.49 -16.86
CA ASP A 4 -7.71 -20.39 -15.97
C ASP A 4 -7.32 -19.99 -14.54
N ASP A 5 -6.25 -20.55 -14.00
CA ASP A 5 -5.72 -20.16 -12.69
C ASP A 5 -5.38 -18.66 -12.68
N ALA A 6 -4.65 -18.20 -13.70
CA ALA A 6 -4.28 -16.80 -13.85
C ALA A 6 -5.50 -15.89 -13.94
N ARG A 7 -6.53 -16.30 -14.71
CA ARG A 7 -7.80 -15.59 -14.85
C ARG A 7 -8.54 -15.49 -13.52
N VAL A 8 -8.66 -16.59 -12.77
CA VAL A 8 -9.37 -16.59 -11.48
C VAL A 8 -8.63 -15.72 -10.46
N LEU A 9 -7.31 -15.84 -10.36
CA LEU A 9 -6.50 -14.97 -9.48
C LEU A 9 -6.67 -13.50 -9.82
N ARG A 10 -6.67 -13.15 -11.12
CA ARG A 10 -6.89 -11.78 -11.58
C ARG A 10 -8.27 -11.27 -11.15
N VAL A 11 -9.34 -11.99 -11.47
CA VAL A 11 -10.72 -11.57 -11.14
C VAL A 11 -10.92 -11.44 -9.62
N VAL A 12 -10.40 -12.37 -8.83
CA VAL A 12 -10.46 -12.31 -7.36
C VAL A 12 -9.67 -11.11 -6.84
N GLY A 13 -8.44 -10.92 -7.32
CA GLY A 13 -7.58 -9.81 -6.91
C GLY A 13 -8.14 -8.43 -7.28
N GLU A 14 -8.79 -8.31 -8.44
CA GLU A 14 -9.46 -7.08 -8.89
C GLU A 14 -10.67 -6.75 -8.00
N HIS A 15 -11.52 -7.75 -7.74
CA HIS A 15 -12.69 -7.61 -6.87
C HIS A 15 -12.32 -7.18 -5.45
N LEU A 16 -11.39 -7.92 -4.82
CA LEU A 16 -10.90 -7.61 -3.48
C LEU A 16 -10.12 -6.29 -3.47
N GLY A 17 -9.40 -5.96 -4.54
CA GLY A 17 -8.70 -4.69 -4.71
C GLY A 17 -9.69 -3.51 -4.75
N GLY A 18 -10.82 -3.67 -5.44
CA GLY A 18 -11.91 -2.70 -5.44
C GLY A 18 -12.47 -2.48 -4.03
N CYS A 19 -12.75 -3.57 -3.32
CA CYS A 19 -13.18 -3.54 -1.92
C CYS A 19 -12.17 -2.84 -1.01
N ALA A 20 -10.87 -3.14 -1.15
CA ALA A 20 -9.80 -2.52 -0.37
C ALA A 20 -9.67 -1.01 -0.63
N ARG A 21 -9.80 -0.58 -1.89
CA ARG A 21 -9.77 0.85 -2.24
C ARG A 21 -10.98 1.60 -1.67
N ALA A 22 -12.17 1.00 -1.76
CA ALA A 22 -13.39 1.60 -1.20
C ALA A 22 -13.29 1.74 0.33
N ASP A 23 -12.82 0.70 1.01
CA ASP A 23 -12.62 0.70 2.45
C ASP A 23 -11.56 1.72 2.91
N LEU A 24 -10.44 1.81 2.19
CA LEU A 24 -9.41 2.81 2.46
C LEU A 24 -9.94 4.24 2.27
N ALA A 25 -10.75 4.49 1.23
CA ALA A 25 -11.37 5.79 1.01
C ALA A 25 -12.31 6.18 2.17
N GLU A 26 -13.10 5.24 2.68
CA GLU A 26 -13.92 5.46 3.88
C GLU A 26 -13.04 5.70 5.11
N ARG A 27 -11.97 4.92 5.29
CA ARG A 27 -11.03 5.11 6.40
C ARG A 27 -10.38 6.49 6.39
N VAL A 28 -10.02 7.00 5.21
CA VAL A 28 -9.51 8.36 5.04
C VAL A 28 -10.60 9.39 5.36
N ARG A 29 -11.85 9.19 4.89
CA ARG A 29 -12.97 10.11 5.16
C ARG A 29 -13.26 10.30 6.65
N ILE A 30 -13.19 9.21 7.42
CA ILE A 30 -13.32 9.23 8.90
C ILE A 30 -12.26 10.13 9.55
N GLY A 31 -11.06 10.21 8.97
CA GLY A 31 -10.00 11.08 9.45
C GLY A 31 -9.31 10.61 10.72
N LYS A 32 -8.65 11.53 11.42
CA LYS A 32 -7.81 11.22 12.59
C LYS A 32 -8.66 11.13 13.84
N VAL A 33 -9.09 9.91 14.15
CA VAL A 33 -9.87 9.57 15.35
C VAL A 33 -9.13 8.55 16.21
N ALA A 34 -9.57 8.37 17.46
CA ALA A 34 -9.09 7.29 18.31
C ALA A 34 -9.39 5.92 17.66
N VAL A 35 -8.58 4.90 17.96
CA VAL A 35 -8.72 3.56 17.35
C VAL A 35 -10.12 2.99 17.53
N LYS A 36 -10.74 3.21 18.70
CA LYS A 36 -12.12 2.78 19.01
C LYS A 36 -13.19 3.46 18.15
N GLU A 37 -12.90 4.63 17.59
CA GLU A 37 -13.82 5.47 16.81
C GLU A 37 -13.61 5.35 15.30
N ASN A 38 -12.64 4.55 14.83
CA ASN A 38 -12.34 4.39 13.40
C ASN A 38 -13.38 3.56 12.62
N ARG A 39 -14.52 3.25 13.26
CA ARG A 39 -15.66 2.48 12.74
C ARG A 39 -15.27 1.14 12.11
N ARG A 40 -14.16 0.53 12.52
CA ARG A 40 -13.65 -0.72 11.93
C ARG A 40 -14.67 -1.85 11.96
N ALA A 41 -15.45 -1.98 13.03
CA ALA A 41 -16.47 -3.02 13.14
C ALA A 41 -17.56 -2.88 12.05
N GLU A 42 -18.08 -1.67 11.82
CA GLU A 42 -19.06 -1.38 10.78
C GLU A 42 -18.49 -1.60 9.39
N ARG A 43 -17.29 -1.06 9.11
CA ARG A 43 -16.60 -1.25 7.83
C ARG A 43 -16.35 -2.73 7.53
N LYS A 44 -15.86 -3.48 8.52
CA LYS A 44 -15.66 -4.94 8.39
C LYS A 44 -16.98 -5.66 8.11
N ARG A 45 -18.06 -5.34 8.83
CA ARG A 45 -19.39 -5.95 8.60
C ARG A 45 -19.91 -5.69 7.18
N ALA A 46 -19.74 -4.48 6.65
CA ALA A 46 -20.12 -4.17 5.27
C ALA A 46 -19.29 -4.98 4.26
N LEU A 47 -17.97 -5.05 4.44
CA LEU A 47 -17.07 -5.83 3.57
C LEU A 47 -17.33 -7.33 3.62
N THR A 48 -17.69 -7.88 4.78
CA THR A 48 -17.99 -9.32 4.94
C THR A 48 -19.06 -9.78 3.97
N LYS A 49 -20.06 -8.93 3.68
CA LYS A 49 -21.17 -9.26 2.76
C LYS A 49 -20.72 -9.48 1.32
N VAL A 50 -19.59 -8.90 0.92
CA VAL A 50 -19.11 -8.90 -0.48
C VAL A 50 -17.75 -9.59 -0.66
N SER A 51 -17.16 -10.10 0.42
CA SER A 51 -15.85 -10.76 0.39
C SER A 51 -15.88 -12.03 1.22
N SER A 52 -15.55 -11.96 2.49
CA SER A 52 -15.79 -12.93 3.55
C SER A 52 -15.36 -12.27 4.86
N SER A 53 -15.65 -12.88 6.03
CA SER A 53 -15.22 -12.30 7.31
C SER A 53 -13.68 -12.16 7.41
N ARG A 54 -12.92 -13.10 6.82
CA ARG A 54 -11.45 -13.10 6.85
C ARG A 54 -10.86 -12.13 5.83
N TRP A 55 -11.38 -12.09 4.61
CA TRP A 55 -10.99 -11.07 3.62
C TRP A 55 -11.27 -9.66 4.15
N ALA A 56 -12.45 -9.43 4.72
CA ALA A 56 -12.81 -8.16 5.35
C ALA A 56 -11.88 -7.78 6.51
N GLY A 57 -11.45 -8.79 7.30
CA GLY A 57 -10.45 -8.60 8.36
C GLY A 57 -9.12 -8.10 7.82
N ALA A 58 -8.59 -8.75 6.78
CA ALA A 58 -7.33 -8.39 6.14
C ALA A 58 -7.40 -7.02 5.46
N ILE A 59 -8.49 -6.73 4.74
CA ILE A 59 -8.73 -5.44 4.08
C ILE A 59 -8.76 -4.31 5.11
N THR A 60 -9.60 -4.42 6.15
CA THR A 60 -9.73 -3.32 7.13
C THR A 60 -8.45 -3.05 7.91
N ARG A 61 -7.63 -4.08 8.15
CA ARG A 61 -6.30 -3.92 8.74
C ARG A 61 -5.34 -3.23 7.76
N ALA A 62 -5.27 -3.70 6.51
CA ALA A 62 -4.43 -3.07 5.49
C ALA A 62 -4.78 -1.60 5.26
N SER A 63 -6.07 -1.24 5.27
CA SER A 63 -6.53 0.14 5.17
C SER A 63 -6.08 0.99 6.36
N GLU A 64 -6.14 0.47 7.59
CA GLU A 64 -5.64 1.17 8.78
C GLU A 64 -4.12 1.36 8.68
N ASP A 65 -3.38 0.32 8.32
CA ASP A 65 -1.91 0.36 8.19
C ASP A 65 -1.49 1.41 7.16
N GLN A 66 -2.14 1.45 5.99
CA GLN A 66 -1.91 2.45 4.94
C GLN A 66 -2.25 3.87 5.40
N TYR A 67 -3.37 4.04 6.10
CA TYR A 67 -3.76 5.34 6.66
C TYR A 67 -2.73 5.86 7.67
N GLN A 68 -2.32 5.02 8.62
CA GLN A 68 -1.34 5.38 9.66
C GLN A 68 0.04 5.64 9.07
N LEU A 69 0.48 4.82 8.11
CA LEU A 69 1.73 5.05 7.39
C LEU A 69 1.71 6.39 6.67
N SER A 70 0.63 6.70 5.97
CA SER A 70 0.51 7.95 5.22
C SER A 70 0.49 9.18 6.12
N LEU A 71 -0.15 9.10 7.29
CA LEU A 71 -0.04 10.15 8.31
C LEU A 71 1.39 10.33 8.82
N ARG A 72 2.10 9.23 9.14
CA ARG A 72 3.52 9.32 9.57
C ARG A 72 4.38 10.00 8.51
N CYS A 73 4.22 9.64 7.24
CA CYS A 73 4.93 10.30 6.15
C CYS A 73 4.63 11.80 6.06
N LEU A 74 3.39 12.25 6.30
CA LEU A 74 3.06 13.68 6.35
C LEU A 74 3.77 14.39 7.52
N PHE A 75 3.82 13.76 8.70
CA PHE A 75 4.53 14.31 9.85
C PHE A 75 6.04 14.43 9.60
N ASP A 76 6.64 13.43 8.95
CA ASP A 76 8.05 13.44 8.56
C ASP A 76 8.33 14.51 7.51
N GLU A 77 7.44 14.68 6.52
CA GLU A 77 7.52 15.74 5.52
C GLU A 77 7.46 17.12 6.18
N ARG A 78 6.53 17.35 7.12
CA ARG A 78 6.45 18.58 7.91
C ARG A 78 7.75 18.86 8.65
N ALA A 79 8.30 17.86 9.34
CA ALA A 79 9.55 18.01 10.09
C ALA A 79 10.72 18.37 9.16
N SER A 80 10.81 17.71 7.99
CA SER A 80 11.81 17.99 6.98
C SER A 80 11.68 19.40 6.39
N LEU A 81 10.46 19.83 6.06
CA LEU A 81 10.17 21.18 5.55
C LEU A 81 10.50 22.26 6.58
N ARG A 82 10.14 22.06 7.86
CA ARG A 82 10.51 22.99 8.95
C ARG A 82 12.02 23.13 9.10
N ARG A 83 12.78 22.03 9.09
CA ARG A 83 14.25 22.08 9.11
C ARG A 83 14.82 22.81 7.90
N ALA A 84 14.33 22.51 6.70
CA ALA A 84 14.82 23.13 5.47
C ALA A 84 14.54 24.64 5.41
N THR A 85 13.32 25.05 5.75
CA THR A 85 12.92 26.47 5.80
C THR A 85 13.68 27.24 6.88
N ALA A 86 13.84 26.68 8.08
CA ALA A 86 14.64 27.27 9.15
C ALA A 86 16.09 27.47 8.71
N ARG A 87 16.71 26.45 8.10
CA ARG A 87 18.10 26.55 7.62
C ARG A 87 18.27 27.62 6.54
N ILE A 88 17.34 27.73 5.60
CA ILE A 88 17.39 28.77 4.57
C ILE A 88 17.22 30.16 5.19
N ARG A 89 16.24 30.35 6.09
CA ARG A 89 16.04 31.62 6.82
C ARG A 89 17.28 32.04 7.59
N GLN A 90 17.90 31.11 8.32
CA GLN A 90 19.12 31.36 9.08
C GLN A 90 20.27 31.85 8.18
N ARG A 91 20.46 31.23 7.01
CA ARG A 91 21.51 31.67 6.06
C ARG A 91 21.15 32.96 5.33
N LEU A 92 19.87 33.23 5.08
CA LEU A 92 19.40 34.50 4.51
C LEU A 92 19.60 35.67 5.47
N ALA A 93 19.57 35.46 6.78
CA ALA A 93 19.86 36.52 7.75
C ALA A 93 21.32 37.02 7.69
N VAL A 94 22.24 36.23 7.12
CA VAL A 94 23.65 36.60 6.97
C VAL A 94 23.90 37.25 5.60
N PRO A 95 24.64 38.37 5.51
CA PRO A 95 25.06 38.96 4.25
C PRO A 95 25.85 37.99 3.35
N CYS A 96 25.81 38.19 2.04
CA CYS A 96 26.47 37.30 1.07
C CYS A 96 27.99 37.30 1.25
N GLY A 97 28.62 36.12 1.23
CA GLY A 97 30.06 35.97 1.45
C GLY A 97 30.51 36.06 2.91
N HIS A 98 29.62 36.45 3.83
CA HIS A 98 29.95 36.65 5.24
C HIS A 98 29.59 35.44 6.11
N ARG A 99 30.15 35.45 7.33
CA ARG A 99 29.82 34.52 8.41
C ARG A 99 29.44 35.32 9.66
N ALA A 100 28.34 34.94 10.31
CA ALA A 100 27.88 35.53 11.56
C ALA A 100 27.29 34.45 12.46
N GLY A 101 27.60 34.47 13.76
CA GLY A 101 27.06 33.50 14.74
C GLY A 101 27.25 32.04 14.34
N GLY A 102 28.42 31.70 13.75
CA GLY A 102 28.72 30.35 13.26
C GLY A 102 28.05 29.96 11.93
N VAL A 103 27.09 30.75 11.43
CA VAL A 103 26.34 30.52 10.19
C VAL A 103 27.00 31.27 9.03
N ARG A 104 27.18 30.58 7.89
CA ARG A 104 27.66 31.20 6.64
C ARG A 104 26.48 31.60 5.76
N GLY A 105 26.50 32.84 5.27
CA GLY A 105 25.57 33.33 4.25
C GLY A 105 25.69 32.56 2.92
N TYR A 106 24.94 33.02 1.92
CA TYR A 106 25.10 32.51 0.55
C TYR A 106 26.31 33.14 -0.14
N LEU A 107 26.85 32.50 -1.17
CA LEU A 107 28.11 32.95 -1.78
C LEU A 107 27.95 34.33 -2.44
N ASN A 108 26.85 34.54 -3.16
CA ASN A 108 26.58 35.76 -3.91
C ASN A 108 25.07 36.06 -3.96
N GLN A 109 24.72 37.21 -4.52
CA GLN A 109 23.32 37.65 -4.61
C GLN A 109 22.46 36.75 -5.50
N ALA A 110 23.02 36.16 -6.55
CA ALA A 110 22.29 35.25 -7.43
C ALA A 110 21.85 33.97 -6.68
N GLU A 111 22.77 33.34 -5.93
CA GLU A 111 22.45 32.20 -5.08
C GLU A 111 21.43 32.59 -4.00
N ARG A 112 21.61 33.76 -3.36
CA ARG A 112 20.66 34.28 -2.37
C ARG A 112 19.25 34.40 -2.95
N ALA A 113 19.09 34.98 -4.13
CA ALA A 113 17.81 35.15 -4.80
C ALA A 113 17.15 33.80 -5.16
N GLN A 114 17.93 32.83 -5.64
CA GLN A 114 17.44 31.46 -5.87
C GLN A 114 16.93 30.80 -4.58
N ARG A 115 17.64 31.04 -3.46
CA ARG A 115 17.28 30.48 -2.14
C ARG A 115 16.07 31.16 -1.53
N GLN A 116 15.86 32.45 -1.77
CA GLN A 116 14.61 33.15 -1.43
C GLN A 116 13.41 32.57 -2.18
N ARG A 117 13.51 32.36 -3.49
CA ARG A 117 12.45 31.69 -4.27
C ARG A 117 12.17 30.27 -3.76
N ARG A 118 13.23 29.50 -3.48
CA ARG A 118 13.09 28.18 -2.87
C ARG A 118 12.40 28.25 -1.50
N LEU A 119 12.74 29.23 -0.67
CA LEU A 119 12.09 29.42 0.63
C LEU A 119 10.58 29.62 0.47
N GLN A 120 10.15 30.49 -0.45
CA GLN A 120 8.72 30.73 -0.72
C GLN A 120 8.00 29.43 -1.09
N VAL A 121 8.57 28.64 -2.00
CA VAL A 121 8.01 27.34 -2.42
C VAL A 121 7.92 26.36 -1.24
N LEU A 122 8.98 26.26 -0.42
CA LEU A 122 9.00 25.34 0.72
C LEU A 122 8.04 25.79 1.83
N THR A 123 7.87 27.10 2.05
CA THR A 123 6.90 27.65 2.98
C THR A 123 5.46 27.36 2.53
N ALA A 124 5.14 27.57 1.24
CA ALA A 124 3.81 27.22 0.73
C ALA A 124 3.50 25.72 0.86
N ARG A 125 4.48 24.85 0.59
CA ARG A 125 4.34 23.40 0.82
C ARG A 125 4.16 23.04 2.29
N LEU A 126 4.86 23.72 3.20
CA LEU A 126 4.71 23.49 4.63
C LEU A 126 3.28 23.78 5.09
N VAL A 127 2.69 24.89 4.62
CA VAL A 127 1.29 25.22 4.90
C VAL A 127 0.35 24.12 4.42
N ASP A 128 0.48 23.65 3.17
CA ASP A 128 -0.35 22.56 2.61
C ASP A 128 -0.23 21.26 3.44
N VAL A 129 0.98 20.89 3.84
CA VAL A 129 1.20 19.70 4.69
C VAL A 129 0.58 19.88 6.07
N GLU A 130 0.71 21.05 6.68
CA GLU A 130 0.12 21.37 7.99
C GLU A 130 -1.42 21.31 7.93
N THR A 131 -2.04 21.88 6.91
CA THR A 131 -3.49 21.79 6.67
C THR A 131 -3.95 20.34 6.50
N ARG A 132 -3.19 19.49 5.77
CA ARG A 132 -3.54 18.07 5.61
C ARG A 132 -3.43 17.26 6.91
N ILE A 133 -2.42 17.57 7.72
CA ILE A 133 -2.25 16.96 9.05
C ILE A 133 -3.43 17.33 9.94
N GLU A 134 -3.84 18.60 9.94
CA GLU A 134 -4.99 19.10 10.71
C GLU A 134 -6.29 18.45 10.25
N ALA A 135 -6.51 18.38 8.95
CA ALA A 135 -7.68 17.69 8.37
C ALA A 135 -7.68 16.18 8.67
N GLY A 136 -6.54 15.59 9.03
CA GLY A 136 -6.41 14.14 9.29
C GLY A 136 -6.73 13.28 8.06
N ARG A 137 -6.61 13.83 6.84
CA ARG A 137 -7.02 13.18 5.60
C ARG A 137 -5.83 13.08 4.64
N PRO A 138 -4.93 12.10 4.83
CA PRO A 138 -3.76 11.96 3.97
C PRO A 138 -4.17 11.58 2.53
N ALA A 139 -3.43 12.10 1.55
CA ALA A 139 -3.60 11.72 0.16
C ALA A 139 -2.90 10.39 -0.13
N ILE A 140 -3.68 9.35 -0.40
CA ILE A 140 -3.17 7.99 -0.64
C ILE A 140 -3.46 7.57 -2.07
N VAL A 141 -2.43 7.05 -2.76
CA VAL A 141 -2.53 6.54 -4.12
C VAL A 141 -2.26 5.05 -4.12
N VAL A 142 -3.33 4.25 -4.09
CA VAL A 142 -3.23 2.78 -4.23
C VAL A 142 -2.68 2.45 -5.62
N GLY A 143 -1.78 1.47 -5.71
CA GLY A 143 -1.00 1.18 -6.90
C GLY A 143 0.27 2.04 -7.02
N GLY A 144 0.41 3.12 -6.23
CA GLY A 144 1.63 3.90 -6.12
C GLY A 144 1.61 5.23 -6.88
N ARG A 145 2.01 6.32 -6.21
CA ARG A 145 2.01 7.68 -6.77
C ARG A 145 2.86 7.84 -8.04
N ARG A 146 3.89 6.99 -8.22
CA ARG A 146 4.73 6.99 -9.43
C ARG A 146 3.92 6.71 -10.69
N PHE A 147 2.98 5.76 -10.66
CA PHE A 147 2.20 5.42 -11.85
C PHE A 147 1.25 6.53 -12.28
N VAL A 148 0.66 7.27 -11.34
CA VAL A 148 -0.15 8.47 -11.67
C VAL A 148 0.71 9.52 -12.37
N LYS A 149 1.93 9.76 -11.89
CA LYS A 149 2.85 10.72 -12.54
C LYS A 149 3.25 10.25 -13.94
N VAL A 150 3.56 8.96 -14.08
CA VAL A 150 3.97 8.35 -15.35
C VAL A 150 2.83 8.40 -16.38
N ARG A 151 1.55 8.36 -15.96
CA ARG A 151 0.40 8.44 -16.86
C ARG A 151 0.38 9.70 -17.74
N HIS A 152 0.97 10.80 -17.27
CA HIS A 152 1.08 12.06 -18.00
C HIS A 152 2.34 12.17 -18.87
N HIS A 153 3.26 11.21 -18.75
CA HIS A 153 4.57 11.20 -19.40
C HIS A 153 4.92 9.82 -19.96
N LEU A 154 3.93 9.13 -20.55
CA LEU A 154 4.06 7.74 -21.01
C LEU A 154 5.21 7.55 -22.00
N THR A 155 5.32 8.41 -23.02
CA THR A 155 6.39 8.37 -24.03
C THR A 155 7.77 8.51 -23.39
N ALA A 156 7.94 9.45 -22.45
CA ALA A 156 9.21 9.65 -21.74
C ALA A 156 9.55 8.46 -20.81
N ALA A 157 8.54 7.71 -20.38
CA ALA A 157 8.70 6.49 -19.59
C ALA A 157 8.85 5.22 -20.44
N GLY A 158 8.85 5.33 -21.78
CA GLY A 158 8.91 4.18 -22.69
C GLY A 158 7.69 3.26 -22.58
N LEU A 159 6.52 3.80 -22.21
CA LEU A 159 5.29 3.03 -22.05
C LEU A 159 4.21 3.48 -23.02
N ILE A 160 3.40 2.53 -23.46
CA ILE A 160 2.10 2.78 -24.07
C ILE A 160 1.01 2.71 -22.99
N GLU A 161 -0.19 3.22 -23.29
CA GLU A 161 -1.28 3.27 -22.32
C GLU A 161 -1.69 1.88 -21.80
N SER A 162 -1.78 0.87 -22.67
CA SER A 162 -2.16 -0.50 -22.27
C SER A 162 -1.15 -1.11 -21.30
N GLY A 163 0.15 -0.97 -21.58
CA GLY A 163 1.21 -1.43 -20.68
C GLY A 163 1.24 -0.69 -19.35
N TRP A 164 0.94 0.62 -19.35
CA TRP A 164 0.76 1.37 -18.10
C TRP A 164 -0.46 0.86 -17.31
N ARG A 165 -1.59 0.65 -18.00
CA ARG A 165 -2.86 0.21 -17.38
C ARG A 165 -2.71 -1.16 -16.74
N GLU A 166 -2.05 -2.09 -17.42
CA GLU A 166 -1.77 -3.41 -16.87
C GLU A 166 -0.93 -3.33 -15.58
N ARG A 167 0.14 -2.53 -15.57
CA ARG A 167 0.95 -2.30 -14.36
C ARG A 167 0.17 -1.63 -13.24
N TRP A 168 -0.68 -0.67 -13.60
CA TRP A 168 -1.52 0.06 -12.65
C TRP A 168 -2.57 -0.83 -11.98
N GLU A 169 -3.26 -1.67 -12.76
CA GLU A 169 -4.23 -2.62 -12.21
C GLU A 169 -3.55 -3.75 -11.43
N ALA A 170 -2.42 -4.27 -11.91
CA ALA A 170 -1.65 -5.29 -11.19
C ALA A 170 -1.20 -4.81 -9.80
N ALA A 171 -0.70 -3.57 -9.70
CA ALA A 171 -0.31 -2.96 -8.43
C ALA A 171 -1.51 -2.65 -7.49
N ARG A 172 -2.74 -2.81 -8.00
CA ARG A 172 -4.00 -2.55 -7.30
C ARG A 172 -4.78 -3.81 -6.95
N LEU A 173 -4.28 -4.99 -7.35
CA LEU A 173 -4.81 -6.27 -6.91
C LEU A 173 -4.65 -6.41 -5.40
N PHE A 174 -5.59 -7.10 -4.76
CA PHE A 174 -5.50 -7.45 -3.36
C PHE A 174 -5.74 -8.95 -3.16
N LEU A 175 -4.68 -9.68 -2.82
CA LEU A 175 -4.72 -11.11 -2.48
C LEU A 175 -3.84 -11.35 -1.25
N THR A 176 -4.17 -10.63 -0.18
CA THR A 176 -3.50 -10.74 1.12
C THR A 176 -4.42 -11.46 2.10
N ALA A 177 -3.98 -12.60 2.60
CA ALA A 177 -4.68 -13.35 3.65
C ALA A 177 -3.86 -13.37 4.93
N ASP A 178 -4.39 -12.78 5.99
CA ASP A 178 -3.78 -12.85 7.31
C ASP A 178 -3.88 -14.26 7.90
N GLY A 179 -2.79 -14.71 8.52
CA GLY A 179 -2.72 -15.99 9.21
C GLY A 179 -3.50 -15.99 10.53
N GLU A 180 -3.90 -17.17 10.97
CA GLU A 180 -4.64 -17.38 12.21
C GLU A 180 -4.04 -18.60 12.91
N SER A 181 -3.60 -18.43 14.16
CA SER A 181 -3.05 -19.56 14.94
C SER A 181 -4.13 -20.60 15.21
N GLY A 182 -3.77 -21.87 15.10
CA GLY A 182 -4.71 -23.00 15.14
C GLY A 182 -5.40 -23.30 13.81
N ALA A 183 -5.20 -22.47 12.77
CA ALA A 183 -5.69 -22.79 11.44
C ALA A 183 -4.85 -23.91 10.79
N PRO A 184 -5.48 -24.81 10.00
CA PRO A 184 -4.74 -25.72 9.14
C PRO A 184 -3.75 -24.94 8.27
N TYR A 185 -2.48 -25.37 8.32
CA TYR A 185 -1.35 -24.70 7.66
C TYR A 185 -1.25 -23.18 7.92
N GLY A 186 -1.73 -22.73 9.08
CA GLY A 186 -1.58 -21.35 9.57
C GLY A 186 -2.54 -20.33 8.96
N ASN A 187 -3.46 -20.72 8.07
CA ASN A 187 -4.34 -19.80 7.36
C ASN A 187 -5.62 -20.46 6.80
N TYR A 188 -6.79 -19.91 7.12
CA TYR A 188 -8.07 -20.41 6.63
C TYR A 188 -8.47 -19.88 5.25
N THR A 189 -7.80 -18.86 4.72
CA THR A 189 -8.23 -18.13 3.51
C THR A 189 -7.40 -18.51 2.29
N ILE A 190 -6.08 -18.40 2.39
CA ILE A 190 -5.13 -18.94 1.41
C ILE A 190 -4.38 -20.05 2.12
N SER A 191 -4.42 -21.26 1.58
CA SER A 191 -3.76 -22.42 2.18
C SER A 191 -2.76 -23.02 1.20
N VAL A 192 -1.55 -23.31 1.69
CA VAL A 192 -0.49 -23.95 0.92
C VAL A 192 -0.12 -25.26 1.60
N GLY A 193 -0.27 -26.38 0.88
CA GLY A 193 0.09 -27.70 1.38
C GLY A 193 1.60 -27.84 1.58
N PRO A 194 2.08 -28.29 2.76
CA PRO A 194 3.51 -28.32 3.09
C PRO A 194 4.35 -29.30 2.26
N VAL A 195 3.72 -30.38 1.79
CA VAL A 195 4.40 -31.45 1.03
C VAL A 195 4.30 -31.20 -0.48
N GLU A 196 3.07 -31.15 -1.00
CA GLU A 196 2.82 -31.05 -2.45
C GLU A 196 2.90 -29.61 -2.97
N GLY A 197 2.88 -28.59 -2.11
CA GLY A 197 2.83 -27.19 -2.52
C GLY A 197 1.48 -26.79 -3.14
N THR A 198 0.41 -27.53 -2.85
CA THR A 198 -0.93 -27.28 -3.41
C THR A 198 -1.52 -26.01 -2.82
N VAL A 199 -2.04 -25.13 -3.68
CA VAL A 199 -2.60 -23.84 -3.25
C VAL A 199 -4.11 -23.87 -3.37
N THR A 200 -4.80 -23.49 -2.30
CA THR A 200 -6.24 -23.25 -2.31
C THR A 200 -6.57 -21.87 -1.77
N ILE A 201 -7.60 -21.24 -2.36
CA ILE A 201 -8.02 -19.88 -2.02
C ILE A 201 -9.52 -19.90 -1.80
N VAL A 202 -9.98 -19.33 -0.69
CA VAL A 202 -11.41 -19.08 -0.45
C VAL A 202 -11.90 -17.95 -1.34
N LEU A 203 -12.88 -18.24 -2.19
CA LEU A 203 -13.45 -17.25 -3.10
C LEU A 203 -14.40 -16.30 -2.36
N PRO A 204 -14.40 -15.01 -2.69
CA PRO A 204 -15.37 -14.07 -2.13
C PRO A 204 -16.79 -14.38 -2.63
N GLU A 205 -17.81 -13.98 -1.85
CA GLU A 205 -19.24 -14.28 -2.13
C GLU A 205 -19.63 -14.17 -3.62
N PRO A 206 -19.33 -13.06 -4.34
CA PRO A 206 -19.77 -12.89 -5.73
C PRO A 206 -19.06 -13.82 -6.72
N LEU A 207 -17.93 -14.43 -6.32
CA LEU A 207 -17.08 -15.24 -7.17
C LEU A 207 -17.13 -16.74 -6.83
N ARG A 208 -17.97 -17.17 -5.87
CA ARG A 208 -18.07 -18.58 -5.48
C ARG A 208 -18.44 -19.52 -6.62
N HIS A 209 -19.13 -19.02 -7.64
CA HIS A 209 -19.45 -19.77 -8.86
C HIS A 209 -18.19 -20.23 -9.64
N LEU A 210 -17.01 -19.68 -9.34
CA LEU A 210 -15.73 -20.11 -9.92
C LEU A 210 -15.08 -21.26 -9.13
N ALA A 211 -15.64 -21.69 -8.00
CA ALA A 211 -15.06 -22.72 -7.16
C ALA A 211 -14.89 -24.05 -7.91
N ASN A 212 -13.73 -24.69 -7.73
CA ASN A 212 -13.43 -26.03 -8.25
C ASN A 212 -13.06 -27.01 -7.12
N ALA A 213 -13.21 -26.59 -5.86
CA ALA A 213 -12.91 -27.38 -4.67
C ALA A 213 -13.93 -27.11 -3.56
N PRO A 214 -14.10 -28.02 -2.58
CA PRO A 214 -15.07 -27.88 -1.50
C PRO A 214 -14.89 -26.61 -0.67
N ARG A 215 -16.00 -26.16 -0.05
CA ARG A 215 -16.05 -24.98 0.85
C ARG A 215 -15.68 -23.67 0.15
N ASP A 216 -16.27 -23.45 -1.03
CA ASP A 216 -16.11 -22.23 -1.83
C ASP A 216 -14.65 -21.92 -2.20
N ARG A 217 -13.86 -22.97 -2.44
CA ARG A 217 -12.44 -22.84 -2.74
C ARG A 217 -12.14 -22.99 -4.21
N TYR A 218 -11.11 -22.28 -4.63
CA TYR A 218 -10.40 -22.53 -5.87
C TYR A 218 -9.04 -23.16 -5.55
N ARG A 219 -8.79 -24.37 -6.05
CA ARG A 219 -7.49 -25.05 -6.05
C ARG A 219 -6.79 -24.73 -7.35
N LEU A 220 -5.59 -24.14 -7.25
CA LEU A 220 -4.74 -23.90 -8.40
C LEU A 220 -4.22 -25.22 -8.96
N THR A 221 -4.05 -25.29 -10.28
CA THR A 221 -3.46 -26.46 -10.95
C THR A 221 -1.95 -26.55 -10.74
N CYS A 222 -1.29 -25.42 -10.51
CA CYS A 222 0.14 -25.39 -10.19
C CYS A 222 0.43 -25.59 -8.71
N THR A 223 1.64 -26.05 -8.43
CA THR A 223 2.22 -26.11 -7.08
C THR A 223 3.18 -24.94 -6.86
N VAL A 224 3.42 -24.60 -5.59
CA VAL A 224 4.35 -23.55 -5.20
C VAL A 224 5.41 -24.09 -4.25
N THR A 225 6.61 -23.50 -4.33
CA THR A 225 7.71 -23.75 -3.40
C THR A 225 8.25 -22.43 -2.89
N PHE A 226 8.66 -22.40 -1.62
CA PHE A 226 9.31 -21.24 -1.02
C PHE A 226 10.82 -21.42 -1.09
N ASN A 227 11.51 -20.55 -1.84
CA ASN A 227 12.97 -20.57 -1.95
C ASN A 227 13.68 -19.86 -0.79
N HIS A 228 12.96 -19.01 -0.06
CA HIS A 228 13.48 -18.26 1.08
C HIS A 228 12.74 -18.69 2.35
N ARG A 229 13.48 -18.93 3.43
CA ARG A 229 12.94 -19.29 4.76
C ARG A 229 11.94 -20.46 4.71
N ARG A 230 12.23 -21.46 3.86
CA ARG A 230 11.37 -22.65 3.70
C ARG A 230 11.21 -23.42 5.01
N GLU A 231 12.30 -23.60 5.75
CA GLU A 231 12.31 -24.32 7.03
C GLU A 231 11.47 -23.57 8.07
N GLU A 232 11.68 -22.26 8.23
CA GLU A 232 10.85 -21.42 9.11
C GLU A 232 9.36 -21.49 8.73
N TRP A 233 9.04 -21.49 7.43
CA TRP A 233 7.67 -21.66 6.96
C TRP A 233 7.11 -23.04 7.31
N LEU A 234 7.88 -24.11 7.05
CA LEU A 234 7.50 -25.50 7.35
C LEU A 234 7.23 -25.69 8.85
N ASP A 235 8.09 -25.15 9.72
CA ASP A 235 7.93 -25.20 11.16
C ASP A 235 6.60 -24.55 11.58
N ARG A 236 6.30 -23.36 11.03
CA ARG A 236 5.06 -22.65 11.35
C ARG A 236 3.82 -23.37 10.86
N VAL A 237 3.80 -23.85 9.61
CA VAL A 237 2.60 -24.51 9.06
C VAL A 237 2.35 -25.88 9.70
N THR A 238 3.41 -26.59 10.08
CA THR A 238 3.33 -27.88 10.79
C THR A 238 2.83 -27.69 12.22
N ALA A 239 3.26 -26.62 12.88
CA ALA A 239 2.79 -26.25 14.21
C ALA A 239 1.46 -25.45 14.21
N HIS A 240 0.77 -25.34 13.06
CA HIS A 240 -0.47 -24.55 12.90
C HIS A 240 -0.35 -23.10 13.41
N GLN A 241 0.83 -22.51 13.34
CA GLN A 241 1.05 -21.12 13.71
C GLN A 241 0.59 -20.20 12.59
N ALA A 242 0.15 -18.99 12.94
CA ALA A 242 -0.30 -18.02 11.95
C ALA A 242 0.77 -17.77 10.86
N VAL A 243 0.36 -17.93 9.61
CA VAL A 243 1.15 -17.60 8.41
C VAL A 243 0.32 -16.72 7.48
N ARG A 244 0.85 -15.54 7.16
CA ARG A 244 0.26 -14.64 6.16
C ARG A 244 0.73 -15.06 4.77
N TYR A 245 -0.18 -15.04 3.81
CA TYR A 245 0.14 -15.23 2.40
C TYR A 245 -0.26 -13.99 1.60
N ASP A 246 0.61 -13.63 0.66
CA ASP A 246 0.40 -12.57 -0.33
C ASP A 246 0.61 -13.17 -1.72
N ILE A 247 -0.38 -13.02 -2.60
CA ILE A 247 -0.24 -13.35 -4.02
C ILE A 247 -0.17 -12.03 -4.79
N THR A 248 0.89 -11.87 -5.59
CA THR A 248 1.16 -10.66 -6.35
C THR A 248 1.47 -11.02 -7.79
N HIS A 249 1.13 -10.14 -8.72
CA HIS A 249 1.47 -10.27 -10.13
C HIS A 249 2.45 -9.16 -10.51
N ASP A 250 3.56 -9.54 -11.14
CA ASP A 250 4.58 -8.66 -11.72
C ASP A 250 4.46 -8.69 -13.25
N PRO A 251 3.79 -7.69 -13.86
CA PRO A 251 3.60 -7.65 -15.31
C PRO A 251 4.89 -7.49 -16.11
N GLU A 252 5.96 -6.95 -15.50
CA GLU A 252 7.24 -6.81 -16.20
C GLU A 252 7.94 -8.17 -16.35
N ARG A 253 7.71 -9.07 -15.39
CA ARG A 253 8.25 -10.43 -15.39
C ARG A 253 7.27 -11.48 -15.89
N GLY A 254 6.00 -11.10 -16.09
CA GLY A 254 4.92 -11.99 -16.51
C GLY A 254 4.61 -13.10 -15.49
N ARG A 255 4.80 -12.85 -14.20
CA ARG A 255 4.62 -13.87 -13.13
C ARG A 255 4.09 -13.30 -11.83
#